data_AF-W9SC95-F1
#
_entry.id   AF-W9SC95-F1
#
_cell.length_a   1.000
_cell.length_b   1.000
_cell.length_c   1.000
_cell.angle_alpha   90.00
_cell.angle_beta   90.00
_cell.angle_gamma   90.00
#
_symmetry.space_group_name_H-M   'P 1'
#
loop_
_entity.id
_entity.type
_entity.pdbx_description
1 polymer ?
#
loop_
_entity_poly.entity_id
_entity_poly.type
_entity_poly.pdbx_seq_one_letter_code
_entity_poly.pdbx_strand_id
1 'polypeptide(L)'
;MSVIDILFRVDFICKKYDKYDIEKQRDLNANGGDPFSLLYASVERDIEAALLKADVASTEKNRASAVALNAEVRRSKARLMEEVTKLGKLAQKKVKGLSKEDLETHNDLVLALPERIQAIPDGTMSSAKQTGGWASSPSNKNIKFDTSGLDFISEGLDALKNLAHDMNEVDKVTSDIKNTNVRLKQTLNQVRSSRNFCIDIILLCIILGIVSYLYK
;
A
#
# COMPACT_ATOMS: atom_id res chain seq x y z
N MET A 1 15.78 33.53 12.19
CA MET A 1 15.74 32.82 10.90
C MET A 1 17.17 32.63 10.45
N SER A 2 17.67 31.41 10.53
CA SER A 2 19.01 31.05 10.06
C SER A 2 19.00 30.89 8.54
N VAL A 3 20.18 31.03 7.90
CA VAL A 3 20.37 30.73 6.48
C VAL A 3 19.90 29.31 6.15
N ILE A 4 20.06 28.38 7.10
CA ILE A 4 19.58 27.00 6.98
C ILE A 4 18.05 26.94 6.89
N ASP A 5 17.33 27.74 7.69
CA ASP A 5 15.87 27.77 7.69
C ASP A 5 15.34 28.33 6.36
N ILE A 6 16.04 29.31 5.80
CA ILE A 6 15.72 29.91 4.52
C ILE A 6 15.93 28.87 3.41
N LEU A 7 17.04 28.14 3.42
CA LEU A 7 17.30 27.06 2.45
C LEU A 7 16.24 25.97 2.49
N PHE A 8 15.87 25.48 3.67
CA PHE A 8 14.82 24.46 3.79
C PHE A 8 13.46 24.98 3.34
N ARG A 9 13.15 26.25 3.65
CA ARG A 9 11.88 26.86 3.24
C ARG A 9 11.82 27.10 1.74
N VAL A 10 12.94 27.48 1.13
CA VAL A 10 13.07 27.61 -0.33
C VAL A 10 12.95 26.24 -0.98
N ASP A 11 13.65 25.20 -0.51
CA ASP A 11 13.54 23.84 -1.03
C ASP A 11 12.10 23.31 -0.94
N PHE A 12 11.43 23.53 0.19
CA PHE A 12 10.03 23.15 0.37
C PHE A 12 9.09 23.90 -0.60
N ILE A 13 9.33 25.19 -0.82
CA ILE A 13 8.56 25.99 -1.77
C ILE A 13 8.82 25.51 -3.19
N CYS A 14 10.08 25.29 -3.59
CA CYS A 14 10.45 24.74 -4.89
C CYS A 14 9.74 23.40 -5.14
N LYS A 15 9.76 22.46 -4.19
CA LYS A 15 9.04 21.18 -4.29
C LYS A 15 7.53 21.35 -4.40
N LYS A 16 6.94 22.29 -3.67
CA LYS A 16 5.48 22.54 -3.71
C LYS A 16 5.02 23.06 -5.07
N TYR A 17 5.86 23.83 -5.76
CA TYR A 17 5.53 24.45 -7.05
C TYR A 17 6.15 23.73 -8.26
N ASP A 18 6.88 22.64 -8.04
CA ASP A 18 7.48 21.79 -9.08
C ASP A 18 6.46 21.29 -10.12
N LYS A 19 5.19 21.14 -9.72
CA LYS A 19 4.08 20.80 -10.64
C LYS A 19 3.78 21.89 -11.67
N TYR A 20 4.12 23.15 -11.40
CA TYR A 20 3.83 24.30 -12.26
C TYR A 20 5.02 24.69 -13.14
N ASP A 21 6.13 23.97 -13.05
CA ASP A 21 7.26 24.16 -13.94
C ASP A 21 6.85 23.69 -15.35
N ILE A 22 6.57 24.66 -16.21
CA ILE A 22 6.10 24.43 -17.57
C ILE A 22 7.24 23.84 -18.42
N GLU A 23 8.51 24.11 -18.13
CA GLU A 23 9.66 23.53 -18.83
C GLU A 23 9.81 22.05 -18.44
N LYS A 24 9.70 21.73 -17.16
CA LYS A 24 9.67 20.34 -16.67
C LYS A 24 8.46 19.56 -17.19
N GLN A 25 7.28 20.18 -17.24
CA GLN A 25 6.10 19.59 -17.88
C GLN A 25 6.26 19.50 -19.39
N ARG A 26 6.98 20.43 -20.03
CA ARG A 26 7.25 20.41 -21.46
C ARG A 26 8.29 19.36 -21.81
N ASP A 27 9.27 19.04 -20.97
CA ASP A 27 10.17 17.91 -21.20
C ASP A 27 9.44 16.56 -20.98
N LEU A 28 8.50 16.51 -20.03
CA LEU A 28 7.59 15.38 -19.86
C LEU A 28 6.56 15.23 -21.00
N ASN A 29 6.15 16.33 -21.64
CA ASN A 29 5.12 16.38 -22.69
C ASN A 29 5.65 16.61 -24.12
N ALA A 30 6.92 16.99 -24.30
CA ALA A 30 7.59 17.13 -25.61
C ALA A 30 7.77 15.75 -26.26
N ASN A 31 7.87 14.73 -25.41
CA ASN A 31 7.44 13.39 -25.77
C ASN A 31 5.91 13.38 -25.72
N GLY A 32 5.25 13.67 -26.86
CA GLY A 32 3.94 13.12 -27.13
C GLY A 32 4.07 11.59 -27.20
N GLY A 33 4.31 10.97 -26.03
CA GLY A 33 4.99 9.71 -25.88
C GLY A 33 4.29 8.63 -26.67
N ASP A 34 5.07 7.83 -27.38
CA ASP A 34 4.52 6.66 -28.03
C ASP A 34 3.79 5.78 -26.99
N PRO A 35 2.73 5.05 -27.38
CA PRO A 35 1.90 4.31 -26.42
C PRO A 35 2.68 3.35 -25.51
N PHE A 36 3.87 2.91 -25.95
CA PHE A 36 4.80 2.13 -25.14
C PHE A 36 5.35 2.95 -23.98
N SER A 37 5.96 4.12 -24.21
CA SER A 37 6.53 4.96 -23.15
C SER A 37 5.51 5.35 -22.08
N LEU A 38 4.27 5.67 -22.49
CA LEU A 38 3.19 6.00 -21.56
C LEU A 38 2.81 4.82 -20.66
N LEU A 39 2.69 3.63 -21.24
CA LEU A 39 2.37 2.43 -20.48
C LEU A 39 3.55 2.00 -19.60
N TYR A 40 4.79 2.13 -20.09
CA TYR A 40 6.01 1.82 -19.37
C TYR A 40 6.14 2.69 -18.12
N ALA A 41 5.93 4.01 -18.25
CA ALA A 41 5.90 4.94 -17.12
C ALA A 41 4.75 4.65 -16.13
N SER A 42 3.63 4.09 -16.59
CA SER A 42 2.57 3.61 -15.69
C SER A 42 3.02 2.37 -14.92
N VAL A 43 3.62 1.40 -15.60
CA VAL A 43 4.12 0.16 -15.00
C VAL A 43 5.22 0.44 -13.98
N GLU A 44 6.16 1.34 -14.28
CA GLU A 44 7.20 1.78 -13.31
C GLU A 44 6.58 2.37 -12.04
N ARG A 45 5.59 3.28 -12.17
CA ARG A 45 4.90 3.85 -11.01
C ARG A 45 4.17 2.80 -10.18
N ASP A 46 3.54 1.82 -10.83
CA ASP A 46 2.83 0.75 -10.15
C ASP A 46 3.81 -0.23 -9.46
N ILE A 47 5.00 -0.45 -10.02
CA ILE A 47 6.10 -1.20 -9.38
C ILE A 47 6.59 -0.47 -8.13
N GLU A 48 6.86 0.84 -8.22
CA GLU A 48 7.27 1.65 -7.06
C GLU A 48 6.21 1.63 -5.96
N ALA A 49 4.93 1.76 -6.32
CA ALA A 49 3.83 1.67 -5.36
C ALA A 49 3.74 0.29 -4.69
N ALA A 50 4.03 -0.78 -5.43
CA ALA A 50 4.08 -2.13 -4.88
C ALA A 50 5.27 -2.34 -3.93
N LEU A 51 6.44 -1.79 -4.25
CA LEU A 51 7.63 -1.81 -3.39
C LEU A 51 7.38 -1.06 -2.07
N LEU A 52 6.86 0.17 -2.15
CA LEU A 52 6.51 0.94 -0.95
C LEU A 52 5.51 0.19 -0.06
N LYS A 53 4.52 -0.47 -0.66
CA LYS A 53 3.53 -1.25 0.07
C LYS A 53 4.14 -2.49 0.72
N ALA A 54 5.10 -3.13 0.06
CA ALA A 54 5.86 -4.24 0.62
C ALA A 54 6.72 -3.80 1.81
N ASP A 55 7.39 -2.65 1.71
CA ASP A 55 8.17 -2.07 2.81
C ASP A 55 7.29 -1.74 4.02
N VAL A 56 6.11 -1.15 3.80
CA VAL A 56 5.12 -0.91 4.85
C VAL A 56 4.68 -2.25 5.46
N ALA A 57 4.42 -3.28 4.65
CA ALA A 57 4.05 -4.60 5.17
C ALA A 57 5.17 -5.25 6.00
N SER A 58 6.44 -4.99 5.67
CA SER A 58 7.61 -5.52 6.39
C SER A 58 7.84 -4.86 7.76
N THR A 59 7.49 -3.57 7.87
CA THR A 59 7.68 -2.76 9.09
C THR A 59 6.42 -2.70 9.95
N GLU A 60 5.31 -3.26 9.45
CA GLU A 60 4.02 -3.33 10.13
C GLU A 60 4.09 -4.25 11.35
N LYS A 61 3.59 -3.75 12.48
CA LYS A 61 3.60 -4.48 13.76
C LYS A 61 2.38 -5.39 13.90
N ASN A 62 1.27 -5.02 13.26
CA ASN A 62 0.06 -5.83 13.29
C ASN A 62 0.14 -6.93 12.22
N ARG A 63 0.24 -8.19 12.66
CA ARG A 63 0.34 -9.35 11.77
C ARG A 63 -0.83 -9.44 10.77
N ALA A 64 -2.06 -9.15 11.18
CA ALA A 64 -3.22 -9.18 10.30
C ALA A 64 -3.16 -8.06 9.24
N SER A 65 -2.70 -6.86 9.62
CA SER A 65 -2.44 -5.74 8.69
C SER A 65 -1.33 -6.10 7.69
N ALA A 66 -0.21 -6.65 8.17
CA ALA A 66 0.90 -7.08 7.32
C ALA A 66 0.46 -8.15 6.31
N VAL A 67 -0.37 -9.12 6.71
CA VAL A 67 -0.92 -10.15 5.81
C VAL A 67 -1.85 -9.53 4.76
N ALA A 68 -2.69 -8.57 5.15
CA ALA A 68 -3.58 -7.88 4.23
C ALA A 68 -2.82 -7.03 3.19
N LEU A 69 -1.79 -6.31 3.64
CA LEU A 69 -0.91 -5.53 2.76
C LEU A 69 -0.14 -6.43 1.79
N ASN A 70 0.42 -7.55 2.28
CA ASN A 70 1.08 -8.55 1.43
C ASN A 70 0.10 -9.23 0.43
N ALA A 71 -1.16 -9.44 0.81
CA ALA A 71 -2.19 -9.89 -0.12
C ALA A 71 -2.44 -8.86 -1.24
N GLU A 72 -2.39 -7.57 -0.92
CA GLU A 72 -2.53 -6.51 -1.91
C GLU A 72 -1.30 -6.42 -2.82
N VAL A 73 -0.08 -6.58 -2.28
CA VAL A 73 1.15 -6.67 -3.10
C VAL A 73 1.04 -7.83 -4.10
N ARG A 74 0.55 -9.00 -3.68
CA ARG A 74 0.29 -10.13 -4.60
C ARG A 74 -0.68 -9.78 -5.73
N ARG A 75 -1.78 -9.07 -5.42
CA ARG A 75 -2.75 -8.62 -6.44
C ARG A 75 -2.11 -7.61 -7.40
N SER A 76 -1.34 -6.66 -6.87
CA SER A 76 -0.61 -5.68 -7.68
C SER A 76 0.39 -6.35 -8.61
N LYS A 77 1.19 -7.33 -8.14
CA LYS A 77 2.08 -8.14 -8.99
C LYS A 77 1.34 -8.82 -10.13
N ALA A 78 0.19 -9.44 -9.87
CA ALA A 78 -0.61 -10.11 -10.89
C ALA A 78 -1.10 -9.13 -11.97
N ARG A 79 -1.57 -7.93 -11.58
CA ARG A 79 -1.97 -6.87 -12.52
C ARG A 79 -0.78 -6.36 -13.34
N LEU A 80 0.36 -6.13 -12.68
CA LEU A 80 1.60 -5.71 -13.33
C LEU A 80 2.06 -6.71 -14.39
N MET A 81 1.98 -8.01 -14.11
CA MET A 81 2.30 -9.04 -15.10
C MET A 81 1.38 -9.00 -16.32
N GLU A 82 0.10 -8.68 -16.16
CA GLU A 82 -0.81 -8.48 -17.29
C GLU A 82 -0.39 -7.27 -18.14
N GLU A 83 -0.05 -6.15 -17.50
CA GLU A 83 0.43 -4.94 -18.20
C GLU A 83 1.77 -5.15 -18.91
N VAL A 84 2.69 -5.94 -18.34
CA VAL A 84 3.93 -6.34 -19.00
C VAL A 84 3.66 -7.12 -20.29
N THR A 85 2.65 -7.99 -20.33
CA THR A 85 2.29 -8.66 -21.59
C THR A 85 1.75 -7.69 -22.63
N LYS A 86 1.06 -6.63 -22.21
CA LYS A 86 0.57 -5.56 -23.11
C LYS A 86 1.75 -4.72 -23.62
N LEU A 87 2.71 -4.39 -22.75
CA LEU A 87 3.96 -3.73 -23.12
C LEU A 87 4.76 -4.54 -24.13
N GLY A 88 4.89 -5.85 -23.95
CA GLY A 88 5.58 -6.72 -24.91
C GLY A 88 4.95 -6.67 -26.31
N LYS A 89 3.62 -6.62 -26.40
CA LYS A 89 2.91 -6.44 -27.69
C LYS A 89 3.18 -5.08 -28.31
N LEU A 90 3.29 -4.02 -27.51
CA LEU A 90 3.62 -2.67 -27.98
C LEU A 90 5.08 -2.56 -28.40
N ALA A 91 6.02 -3.20 -27.68
CA ALA A 91 7.44 -3.23 -28.02
C ALA A 91 7.71 -3.90 -29.37
N GLN A 92 6.93 -4.93 -29.72
CA GLN A 92 7.07 -5.63 -31.01
C GLN A 92 6.35 -4.91 -32.16
N LYS A 93 5.50 -3.91 -31.87
CA LYS A 93 4.71 -3.21 -32.89
C LYS A 93 5.57 -2.18 -33.61
N LYS A 94 5.92 -2.47 -34.86
CA LYS A 94 6.63 -1.51 -35.73
C LYS A 94 5.75 -0.32 -36.08
N VAL A 95 6.01 0.84 -35.48
CA VAL A 95 5.37 2.12 -35.82
C VAL A 95 6.23 2.89 -36.82
N LYS A 96 5.60 3.64 -37.72
CA LYS A 96 6.30 4.41 -38.77
C LYS A 96 7.13 5.52 -38.09
N GLY A 97 8.46 5.40 -38.15
CA GLY A 97 9.39 6.35 -37.53
C GLY A 97 10.19 5.80 -36.35
N LEU A 98 9.93 4.56 -35.89
CA LEU A 98 10.70 3.93 -34.82
C LEU A 98 11.97 3.27 -35.37
N SER A 99 13.13 3.60 -34.80
CA SER A 99 14.41 3.03 -35.23
C SER A 99 14.54 1.56 -34.76
N LYS A 100 15.47 0.81 -35.37
CA LYS A 100 15.75 -0.56 -34.94
C LYS A 100 16.32 -0.60 -33.51
N GLU A 101 17.12 0.40 -33.15
CA GLU A 101 17.74 0.56 -31.82
C GLU A 101 16.69 0.84 -30.74
N ASP A 102 15.70 1.70 -31.01
CA ASP A 102 14.60 1.97 -30.05
C ASP A 102 13.76 0.71 -29.79
N LEU A 103 13.55 -0.12 -30.81
CA LEU A 103 12.77 -1.36 -30.69
C LEU A 103 13.51 -2.43 -29.89
N GLU A 104 14.83 -2.51 -30.03
CA GLU A 104 15.71 -3.36 -29.21
C GLU A 104 15.70 -2.86 -27.75
N THR A 105 15.84 -1.55 -27.53
CA THR A 105 15.74 -0.93 -26.20
C THR A 105 14.39 -1.22 -25.53
N HIS A 106 13.27 -1.11 -26.26
CA HIS A 106 11.94 -1.44 -25.75
C HIS A 106 11.82 -2.93 -25.36
N ASN A 107 12.42 -3.84 -26.13
CA ASN A 107 12.44 -5.26 -25.77
C ASN A 107 13.25 -5.51 -24.50
N ASP A 108 14.45 -4.94 -24.40
CA ASP A 108 15.33 -5.11 -23.24
C ASP A 108 14.66 -4.60 -21.96
N LEU A 109 14.00 -3.44 -22.04
CA LEU A 109 13.22 -2.90 -20.93
C LEU A 109 12.09 -3.85 -20.51
N VAL A 110 11.34 -4.42 -21.47
CA VAL A 110 10.26 -5.38 -21.16
C VAL A 110 10.80 -6.69 -20.58
N LEU A 111 11.98 -7.16 -21.02
CA LEU A 111 12.59 -8.39 -20.53
C LEU A 111 13.01 -8.29 -19.05
N ALA A 112 13.39 -7.10 -18.58
CA ALA A 112 13.78 -6.88 -17.19
C ALA A 112 12.59 -6.80 -16.21
N LEU A 113 11.39 -6.42 -16.68
CA LEU A 113 10.23 -6.17 -15.81
C LEU A 113 9.73 -7.43 -15.06
N PRO A 114 9.59 -8.62 -15.67
CA PRO A 114 9.12 -9.81 -14.97
C PRO A 114 9.96 -10.19 -13.76
N GLU A 115 11.29 -10.13 -13.88
CA GLU A 115 12.21 -10.44 -12.79
C GLU A 115 12.09 -9.42 -11.66
N ARG A 116 12.05 -8.12 -12.01
CA ARG A 116 11.88 -7.04 -11.05
C ARG A 116 10.55 -7.13 -10.29
N ILE A 117 9.45 -7.49 -10.97
CA ILE A 117 8.14 -7.69 -10.34
C ILE A 117 8.16 -8.91 -9.41
N GLN A 118 8.81 -10.01 -9.81
CA GLN A 118 8.90 -11.21 -8.97
C GLN A 118 9.74 -10.97 -7.71
N ALA A 119 10.79 -10.15 -7.80
CA ALA A 119 11.68 -9.81 -6.70
C ALA A 119 11.02 -8.99 -5.58
N ILE A 120 9.87 -8.35 -5.82
CA ILE A 120 9.15 -7.58 -4.78
C ILE A 120 8.72 -8.55 -3.65
N PRO A 121 9.02 -8.28 -2.38
CA PRO A 121 8.58 -9.16 -1.30
C PRO A 121 7.06 -9.04 -1.11
N ASP A 122 6.34 -10.17 -1.19
CA ASP A 122 4.87 -10.20 -1.11
C ASP A 122 4.36 -11.11 0.00
N GLY A 123 5.24 -11.46 0.95
CA GLY A 123 4.96 -12.34 2.08
C GLY A 123 4.77 -13.81 1.71
N THR A 124 4.88 -14.17 0.43
CA THR A 124 4.99 -15.59 0.04
C THR A 124 6.46 -15.97 0.11
N MET A 125 6.79 -16.95 0.95
CA MET A 125 8.07 -17.63 0.84
C MET A 125 8.07 -18.28 -0.54
N SER A 126 8.80 -17.70 -1.50
CA SER A 126 8.99 -18.31 -2.81
C SER A 126 9.60 -19.69 -2.56
N SER A 127 8.84 -20.71 -2.95
CA SER A 127 9.05 -22.10 -2.59
C SER A 127 10.40 -22.60 -3.10
N ALA A 128 11.40 -22.70 -2.24
CA ALA A 128 12.38 -23.77 -2.35
C ALA A 128 11.67 -25.08 -1.98
N LYS A 129 10.95 -25.64 -2.96
CA LYS A 129 10.52 -27.04 -3.03
C LYS A 129 9.77 -27.58 -1.79
N GLN A 130 8.46 -27.33 -1.73
CA GLN A 130 7.54 -28.39 -1.32
C GLN A 130 6.35 -28.47 -2.27
N THR A 131 6.45 -29.42 -3.19
CA THR A 131 5.35 -29.95 -3.99
C THR A 131 4.45 -30.79 -3.09
N GLY A 132 3.58 -30.13 -2.32
CA GLY A 132 2.54 -30.81 -1.55
C GLY A 132 1.26 -30.88 -2.37
N GLY A 133 1.28 -31.64 -3.48
CA GLY A 133 0.06 -31.96 -4.20
C GLY A 133 -0.93 -32.65 -3.26
N TRP A 134 -2.14 -32.11 -3.14
CA TRP A 134 -3.29 -32.88 -2.63
C TRP A 134 -3.67 -33.93 -3.67
N ALA A 135 -2.85 -34.99 -3.73
CA ALA A 135 -3.22 -36.25 -4.34
C ALA A 135 -3.89 -37.08 -3.24
N SER A 136 -5.22 -37.19 -3.31
CA SER A 136 -5.94 -38.25 -2.62
C SER A 136 -5.51 -39.60 -3.20
N SER A 137 -4.91 -40.49 -2.40
CA SER A 137 -4.80 -41.91 -2.73
C SER A 137 -4.59 -42.78 -1.48
N PRO A 138 -4.99 -44.06 -1.55
CA PRO A 138 -5.62 -44.80 -0.45
C PRO A 138 -4.64 -45.45 0.53
N SER A 139 -5.19 -45.89 1.66
CA SER A 139 -4.46 -46.41 2.81
C SER A 139 -3.52 -47.58 2.45
N ASN A 140 -2.23 -47.44 2.76
CA ASN A 140 -1.36 -48.58 2.99
C ASN A 140 -1.13 -48.69 4.51
N LYS A 141 -1.69 -49.76 5.09
CA LYS A 141 -1.49 -50.13 6.48
C LYS A 141 -0.07 -50.68 6.61
N ASN A 142 0.82 -49.92 7.26
CA ASN A 142 1.91 -50.37 8.14
C ASN A 142 3.02 -49.30 8.20
N ILE A 143 2.77 -48.21 8.92
CA ILE A 143 3.80 -47.24 9.32
C ILE A 143 3.95 -47.37 10.84
N LYS A 144 5.07 -47.94 11.29
CA LYS A 144 5.50 -47.83 12.70
C LYS A 144 5.94 -46.40 12.92
N PHE A 145 5.20 -45.67 13.75
CA PHE A 145 5.59 -44.34 14.21
C PHE A 145 6.50 -44.50 15.43
N ASP A 146 7.74 -44.04 15.31
CA ASP A 146 8.65 -43.93 16.45
C ASP A 146 8.18 -42.80 17.38
N THR A 147 8.22 -43.05 18.69
CA THR A 147 7.71 -42.15 19.74
C THR A 147 8.35 -40.76 19.72
N SER A 148 9.61 -40.67 19.30
CA SER A 148 10.32 -39.39 19.13
C SER A 148 9.72 -38.47 18.06
N GLY A 149 9.13 -39.04 17.00
CA GLY A 149 8.41 -38.26 15.99
C GLY A 149 7.05 -37.76 16.49
N LEU A 150 6.43 -38.48 17.42
CA LEU A 150 5.15 -38.10 18.01
C LEU A 150 5.30 -36.91 18.97
N ASP A 151 6.39 -36.88 19.74
CA ASP A 151 6.67 -35.81 20.71
C ASP A 151 6.89 -34.46 20.01
N PHE A 152 7.64 -34.45 18.90
CA PHE A 152 7.83 -33.23 18.09
C PHE A 152 6.52 -32.74 17.47
N ILE A 153 5.63 -33.65 17.06
CA ILE A 153 4.31 -33.30 16.53
C ILE A 153 3.41 -32.75 17.65
N SER A 154 3.47 -33.32 18.87
CA SER A 154 2.71 -32.84 20.03
C SER A 154 3.13 -31.43 20.43
N GLU A 155 4.44 -31.16 20.47
CA GLU A 155 4.96 -29.83 20.80
C GLU A 155 4.64 -28.80 19.71
N GLY A 156 4.72 -29.20 18.44
CA GLY A 156 4.26 -28.38 17.32
C GLY A 156 2.76 -28.07 17.40
N LEU A 157 1.93 -29.03 17.83
CA LEU A 157 0.49 -28.86 17.99
C LEU A 157 0.14 -27.90 19.13
N ASP A 158 0.83 -28.00 20.27
CA ASP A 158 0.64 -27.07 21.39
C ASP A 158 1.10 -25.64 21.03
N ALA A 159 2.20 -25.50 20.28
CA ALA A 159 2.62 -24.20 19.75
C ALA A 159 1.58 -23.60 18.79
N LEU A 160 0.99 -24.40 17.90
CA LEU A 160 -0.11 -23.95 17.04
C LEU A 160 -1.36 -23.55 17.84
N LYS A 161 -1.69 -24.31 18.90
CA LYS A 161 -2.85 -24.04 19.75
C LYS A 161 -2.72 -22.73 20.52
N ASN A 162 -1.53 -22.44 21.05
CA ASN A 162 -1.24 -21.18 21.71
C ASN A 162 -1.30 -20.00 20.73
N LEU A 163 -0.77 -20.17 19.52
CA LEU A 163 -0.83 -19.12 18.48
C LEU A 163 -2.27 -18.83 18.01
N ALA A 164 -3.09 -19.87 17.86
CA ALA A 164 -4.49 -19.72 17.49
C ALA A 164 -5.30 -18.98 18.58
N HIS A 165 -4.99 -19.24 19.86
CA HIS A 165 -5.59 -18.53 20.97
C HIS A 165 -5.21 -17.05 20.99
N ASP A 166 -3.91 -16.76 20.81
CA ASP A 166 -3.37 -15.40 20.79
C ASP A 166 -3.92 -14.57 19.62
N MET A 167 -4.11 -15.18 18.44
CA MET A 167 -4.76 -14.52 17.30
C MET A 167 -6.22 -14.13 17.59
N ASN A 168 -6.98 -14.98 18.29
CA ASN A 168 -8.36 -14.66 18.66
C ASN A 168 -8.43 -13.52 19.70
N GLU A 169 -7.44 -13.42 20.59
CA GLU A 169 -7.34 -12.31 21.54
C GLU A 169 -6.95 -11.00 20.86
N VAL A 170 -6.05 -11.04 19.86
CA VAL A 170 -5.66 -9.87 19.06
C VAL A 170 -6.83 -9.29 18.25
N ASP A 171 -7.67 -10.13 17.67
CA ASP A 171 -8.87 -9.67 16.93
C ASP A 171 -9.86 -8.97 17.88
N LYS A 172 -10.03 -9.50 19.09
CA LYS A 172 -10.85 -8.87 20.14
C LYS A 172 -10.29 -7.50 20.54
N VAL A 173 -9.00 -7.42 20.88
CA VAL A 173 -8.33 -6.15 21.24
C VAL A 173 -8.42 -5.13 20.10
N THR A 174 -8.26 -5.57 18.85
CA THR A 174 -8.38 -4.71 17.66
C THR A 174 -9.80 -4.17 17.50
N SER A 175 -10.82 -5.00 17.73
CA SER A 175 -12.22 -4.59 17.69
C SER A 175 -12.58 -3.60 18.80
N ASP A 176 -12.02 -3.77 20.00
CA ASP A 176 -12.20 -2.87 21.14
C ASP A 176 -11.52 -1.51 20.90
N ILE A 177 -10.32 -1.50 20.31
CA ILE A 177 -9.62 -0.26 19.90
C ILE A 177 -10.42 0.49 18.82
N LYS A 178 -11.03 -0.21 17.85
CA LYS A 178 -11.87 0.45 16.83
C LYS A 178 -13.13 1.06 17.45
N ASN A 179 -13.81 0.32 18.33
CA ASN A 179 -15.01 0.79 19.00
C ASN A 179 -14.73 1.99 19.91
N THR A 180 -13.62 1.98 20.66
CA THR A 180 -13.21 3.13 21.48
C THR A 180 -12.88 4.37 20.65
N ASN A 181 -12.24 4.23 19.48
CA ASN A 181 -12.02 5.34 18.55
C ASN A 181 -13.32 5.97 18.03
N VAL A 182 -14.32 5.13 17.69
CA VAL A 182 -15.65 5.62 17.28
C VAL A 182 -16.31 6.42 18.41
N ARG A 183 -16.27 5.89 19.65
CA ARG A 183 -16.82 6.58 20.83
C ARG A 183 -16.11 7.91 21.11
N LEU A 184 -14.78 7.94 21.04
CA LEU A 184 -13.99 9.16 21.21
C LEU A 184 -14.32 10.21 20.14
N LYS A 185 -14.46 9.81 18.87
CA LYS A 185 -14.84 10.71 17.79
C LYS A 185 -16.24 11.30 17.99
N GLN A 186 -17.17 10.48 18.48
CA GLN A 186 -18.52 10.93 18.82
C GLN A 186 -18.50 11.93 19.99
N THR A 187 -17.72 11.66 21.04
CA THR A 187 -17.52 12.60 22.16
C THR A 187 -16.87 13.91 21.73
N LEU A 188 -15.85 13.87 20.87
CA LEU A 188 -15.19 15.07 20.35
C LEU A 188 -16.18 15.94 19.56
N ASN A 189 -16.95 15.33 18.66
CA ASN A 189 -17.97 16.05 17.90
C ASN A 189 -19.04 16.66 18.82
N GLN A 190 -19.45 15.94 19.87
CA GLN A 190 -20.40 16.46 20.86
C GLN A 190 -19.82 17.66 21.62
N VAL A 191 -18.56 17.61 22.06
CA VAL A 191 -17.86 18.73 22.74
C VAL A 191 -17.60 19.91 21.80
N ARG A 192 -17.42 19.67 20.51
CA ARG A 192 -17.31 20.73 19.50
C ARG A 192 -18.66 21.41 19.28
N SER A 193 -19.73 20.61 19.17
CA SER A 193 -21.09 21.13 19.00
C SER A 193 -21.56 21.93 20.22
N SER A 194 -21.28 21.47 21.44
CA SER A 194 -21.67 22.18 22.67
C SER A 194 -20.97 23.52 22.84
N ARG A 195 -19.68 23.61 22.48
CA ARG A 195 -18.94 24.88 22.49
C ARG A 195 -19.48 25.86 21.45
N ASN A 196 -19.76 25.38 20.25
CA ASN A 196 -20.36 26.22 19.20
C ASN A 196 -21.72 26.76 19.66
N PHE A 197 -22.58 25.91 20.23
CA PHE A 197 -23.87 26.31 20.78
C PHE A 197 -23.75 27.37 21.89
N CYS A 198 -22.78 27.21 22.79
CA CYS A 198 -22.52 28.18 23.86
C CYS A 198 -22.04 29.54 23.31
N ILE A 199 -21.16 29.51 22.30
CA ILE A 199 -20.68 30.74 21.62
C ILE A 199 -21.85 31.46 20.95
N ASP A 200 -22.73 30.73 20.26
CA ASP A 200 -23.88 31.32 19.55
C ASP A 200 -24.84 32.04 20.51
N ILE A 201 -25.13 31.45 21.66
CA ILE A 201 -25.97 32.09 22.70
C ILE A 201 -25.32 33.37 23.24
N ILE A 202 -24.03 33.34 23.55
CA ILE A 202 -23.31 34.52 24.07
C ILE A 202 -23.31 35.64 23.02
N LEU A 203 -23.05 35.30 21.75
CA LEU A 203 -23.06 36.26 20.64
C LEU A 203 -24.45 36.91 20.48
N LEU A 204 -25.51 36.11 20.58
CA LEU A 204 -26.89 36.59 20.53
C LEU A 204 -27.19 37.57 21.69
N CYS A 205 -26.77 37.24 22.92
CA CYS A 205 -26.96 38.12 24.08
C CYS A 205 -26.24 39.47 23.91
N ILE A 206 -25.02 39.48 23.36
CA ILE A 206 -24.26 40.71 23.11
C ILE A 206 -24.96 41.57 22.04
N ILE A 207 -25.39 40.96 20.93
CA ILE A 207 -26.09 41.66 19.85
C ILE A 207 -27.39 42.28 20.36
N LEU A 208 -28.19 41.52 21.12
CA LEU A 208 -29.43 42.04 21.71
C LEU A 208 -29.16 43.19 22.68
N GLY A 209 -28.10 43.11 23.50
CA GLY A 209 -27.69 44.19 24.40
C GLY A 209 -27.34 45.47 23.66
N ILE A 210 -26.59 45.39 22.55
CA ILE A 210 -26.23 46.55 21.72
C ILE A 210 -27.47 47.16 21.06
N VAL A 211 -28.38 46.33 20.52
CA VAL A 211 -29.63 46.81 19.92
C VAL A 211 -30.51 47.52 20.95
N SER A 212 -30.69 46.93 22.14
CA SER A 212 -31.44 47.57 23.22
C SER A 212 -30.78 48.84 23.76
N TYR A 213 -29.45 48.95 23.69
CA TYR A 213 -28.72 50.17 24.07
C TYR A 213 -28.90 51.30 23.03
N LEU A 214 -28.93 50.97 21.74
CA LEU A 214 -29.11 51.94 20.65
C LEU A 214 -30.56 52.41 20.48
N TYR A 215 -31.53 51.58 20.88
CA TYR A 215 -32.97 51.89 20.79
C TYR A 215 -33.57 52.46 22.09
N LYS A 216 -32.71 52.83 23.05
CA LYS A 216 -33.09 53.54 24.27
C LYS A 216 -32.65 54.99 24.18
#